data_AF-A0A061JH33-F1
#
_entry.id   AF-A0A061JH33-F1
#
_cell.length_a   1.000
_cell.length_b   1.000
_cell.length_c   1.000
_cell.angle_alpha   90.00
_cell.angle_beta   90.00
_cell.angle_gamma   90.00
#
_symmetry.space_group_name_H-M   'P 1'
#
loop_
_entity.id
_entity.type
_entity.pdbx_description
1 polymer ?
#
loop_
_entity_poly.entity_id
_entity_poly.type
_entity_poly.pdbx_seq_one_letter_code
_entity_poly.pdbx_strand_id
1 'polypeptide(L)'
;MYWCNTLQPKEKVLPHVVEKILAQRKRCSILNQSIPEIELWDDRLWTFSSKSFLAHGNELKDENPEDHPVWITQECANRNHSQYGIFTNCVNTDVVDIDAFSCWIWMLETEEIQAFEHAVLFSKSRKWKESWIWKYHNKQWEKEEWITSSSE
;
A
#
# COMPACT_ATOMS: atom_id res chain seq x y z
N MET A 1 -5.91 -5.97 1.78
CA MET A 1 -5.68 -5.23 3.04
C MET A 1 -4.77 -6.06 3.95
N TYR A 2 -3.79 -5.43 4.59
CA TYR A 2 -2.95 -6.01 5.63
C TYR A 2 -3.27 -5.30 6.95
N TRP A 3 -3.56 -6.07 7.99
CA TRP A 3 -3.69 -5.59 9.35
C TRP A 3 -2.39 -5.92 10.10
N CYS A 4 -1.54 -4.90 10.18
CA CYS A 4 -0.22 -4.92 10.81
C CYS A 4 -0.34 -4.74 12.33
N ASN A 5 0.66 -5.16 13.09
CA ASN A 5 0.71 -4.97 14.54
C ASN A 5 2.13 -4.63 15.00
N THR A 6 2.33 -4.38 16.28
CA THR A 6 3.66 -4.00 16.83
C THR A 6 4.78 -5.02 16.55
N LEU A 7 4.48 -6.30 16.33
CA LEU A 7 5.47 -7.32 15.96
C LEU A 7 5.83 -7.26 14.47
N GLN A 8 4.87 -6.89 13.62
CA GLN A 8 5.00 -6.69 12.18
C GLN A 8 4.43 -5.32 11.79
N PRO A 9 5.12 -4.23 12.18
CA PRO A 9 4.67 -2.88 11.85
C PRO A 9 4.82 -2.64 10.34
N LYS A 10 4.10 -1.65 9.81
CA LYS A 10 4.09 -1.39 8.36
C LYS A 10 5.50 -1.15 7.80
N GLU A 11 6.43 -0.61 8.57
CA GLU A 11 7.84 -0.38 8.19
C GLU A 11 8.65 -1.66 8.01
N LYS A 12 8.17 -2.79 8.54
CA LYS A 12 8.71 -4.12 8.24
C LYS A 12 7.96 -4.78 7.09
N VAL A 13 6.65 -4.58 6.99
CA VAL A 13 5.80 -5.29 6.03
C VAL A 13 5.91 -4.68 4.63
N LEU A 14 5.88 -3.35 4.51
CA LEU A 14 5.84 -2.64 3.24
C LEU A 14 7.02 -3.01 2.33
N PRO A 15 8.29 -3.03 2.79
CA PRO A 15 9.41 -3.40 1.91
C PRO A 15 9.27 -4.82 1.34
N HIS A 16 8.82 -5.79 2.13
CA HIS A 16 8.60 -7.16 1.64
C HIS A 16 7.45 -7.25 0.63
N VAL A 17 6.41 -6.43 0.77
CA VAL A 17 5.32 -6.35 -0.21
C VAL A 17 5.82 -5.73 -1.51
N VAL A 18 6.56 -4.61 -1.43
CA VAL A 18 7.18 -3.96 -2.60
C VAL A 18 8.14 -4.90 -3.32
N GLU A 19 9.01 -5.61 -2.58
CA GLU A 19 9.92 -6.63 -3.13
C GLU A 19 9.16 -7.70 -3.94
N LYS A 20 8.05 -8.21 -3.40
CA LYS A 20 7.20 -9.20 -4.10
C LYS A 20 6.53 -8.65 -5.35
N ILE A 21 6.16 -7.36 -5.36
CA ILE A 21 5.58 -6.70 -6.54
C ILE A 21 6.65 -6.55 -7.63
N LEU A 22 7.83 -6.04 -7.26
CA LEU A 22 8.95 -5.86 -8.18
C LEU A 22 9.45 -7.20 -8.73
N ALA A 23 9.48 -8.26 -7.92
CA ALA A 23 9.81 -9.62 -8.36
C ALA A 23 8.88 -10.15 -9.46
N GLN A 24 7.65 -9.64 -9.55
CA GLN A 24 6.68 -9.95 -10.61
C GLN A 24 6.82 -9.02 -11.83
N ARG A 25 7.85 -8.16 -11.86
CA ARG A 25 8.06 -7.10 -12.86
C ARG A 25 6.87 -6.13 -12.94
N LYS A 26 6.21 -5.90 -11.80
CA LYS A 26 5.13 -4.93 -11.65
C LYS A 26 5.65 -3.71 -10.89
N ARG A 27 4.92 -2.61 -11.01
CA ARG A 27 5.22 -1.32 -10.39
C ARG A 27 4.18 -1.03 -9.32
N CYS A 28 4.51 -0.18 -8.35
CA CYS A 28 3.56 0.30 -7.35
C CYS A 28 3.70 1.80 -7.06
N SER A 29 2.65 2.40 -6.52
CA SER A 29 2.69 3.72 -5.90
C SER A 29 2.32 3.63 -4.43
N ILE A 30 3.06 4.33 -3.57
CA ILE A 30 2.77 4.54 -2.15
C ILE A 30 2.18 5.94 -2.03
N LEU A 31 0.88 6.00 -1.78
CA LEU A 31 0.02 7.17 -2.00
C LEU A 31 -0.40 7.80 -0.67
N ASN A 32 -0.84 9.07 -0.71
CA ASN A 32 -1.34 9.80 0.46
C ASN A 32 -0.33 9.80 1.63
N GLN A 33 0.95 10.02 1.31
CA GLN A 33 2.01 10.14 2.30
C GLN A 33 2.19 11.60 2.69
N SER A 34 2.30 11.92 3.97
CA SER A 34 2.79 13.24 4.38
C SER A 34 4.28 13.40 4.06
N ILE A 35 4.79 14.64 4.02
CA ILE A 35 6.22 14.90 3.77
C ILE A 35 7.15 14.07 4.67
N PRO A 36 6.95 14.01 6.01
CA PRO A 36 7.78 13.16 6.87
C PRO A 36 7.71 11.67 6.53
N GLU A 37 6.56 11.19 6.04
CA GLU A 37 6.38 9.80 5.63
C GLU A 37 7.05 9.50 4.30
N ILE A 38 7.06 10.46 3.36
CA ILE A 38 7.83 10.33 2.12
C ILE A 38 9.30 10.13 2.44
N GLU A 39 9.87 10.96 3.31
CA GLU A 39 11.28 10.85 3.73
C GLU A 39 11.55 9.53 4.49
N LEU A 40 10.63 9.12 5.37
CA LEU A 40 10.70 7.84 6.08
C LEU A 40 10.76 6.66 5.09
N TRP A 41 9.87 6.64 4.10
CA TRP A 41 9.81 5.56 3.12
C TRP A 41 10.99 5.57 2.17
N ASP A 42 11.46 6.75 1.77
CA ASP A 42 12.67 6.92 0.97
C ASP A 42 13.87 6.25 1.64
N ASP A 43 14.16 6.61 2.89
CA ASP A 43 15.26 5.99 3.66
C ASP A 43 15.04 4.49 3.86
N ARG A 44 13.81 4.09 4.20
CA ARG A 44 13.50 2.70 4.55
C ARG A 44 13.62 1.75 3.37
N LEU A 45 13.18 2.15 2.17
CA LEU A 45 13.24 1.32 0.97
C LEU A 45 14.67 1.19 0.41
N TRP A 46 15.52 2.20 0.63
CA TRP A 46 16.95 2.12 0.32
C TRP A 46 17.71 1.19 1.26
N THR A 47 17.36 1.17 2.55
CA THR A 47 18.13 0.49 3.60
C THR A 47 17.53 -0.83 4.10
N PHE A 48 16.38 -1.25 3.54
CA PHE A 48 15.63 -2.42 4.01
C PHE A 48 16.45 -3.73 4.05
N SER A 49 17.39 -3.92 3.12
CA SER A 49 18.22 -5.13 3.04
C SER A 49 19.69 -4.78 2.79
N SER A 50 20.60 -5.53 3.42
CA SER A 50 22.05 -5.38 3.20
C SER A 50 22.52 -5.93 1.85
N LYS A 51 21.66 -6.68 1.14
CA LYS A 51 21.99 -7.36 -0.12
C LYS A 51 21.31 -6.75 -1.34
N SER A 52 20.31 -5.92 -1.15
CA SER A 52 19.50 -5.35 -2.22
C SER A 52 18.79 -4.09 -1.72
N PHE A 53 18.52 -3.17 -2.64
CA PHE A 53 17.65 -2.01 -2.41
C PHE A 53 16.45 -2.10 -3.34
N LEU A 54 15.36 -1.45 -2.95
CA LEU A 54 14.15 -1.36 -3.75
C LEU A 54 14.20 -0.03 -4.51
N ALA A 55 14.47 -0.06 -5.81
CA ALA A 55 14.53 1.15 -6.63
C ALA A 55 13.20 1.90 -6.59
N HIS A 56 13.24 3.18 -6.26
CA HIS A 56 12.07 4.05 -6.13
C HIS A 56 12.41 5.49 -6.48
N GLY A 57 11.39 6.34 -6.52
CA GLY A 57 11.49 7.79 -6.56
C GLY A 57 10.36 8.40 -5.76
N ASN A 58 10.47 9.69 -5.50
CA ASN A 58 9.45 10.42 -4.75
C ASN A 58 9.23 11.84 -5.29
N GLU A 59 8.03 12.35 -5.04
CA GLU A 59 7.61 13.66 -5.56
C GLU A 59 8.41 14.86 -5.04
N LEU A 60 9.19 14.69 -3.96
CA LEU A 60 9.98 15.78 -3.38
C LEU A 60 11.35 15.93 -4.06
N LYS A 61 11.85 14.85 -4.69
CA LYS A 61 13.23 14.78 -5.21
C LYS A 61 13.29 14.50 -6.71
N ASP A 62 12.24 13.92 -7.29
CA ASP A 62 12.22 13.46 -8.68
C ASP A 62 11.09 14.15 -9.46
N GLU A 63 11.35 14.51 -10.72
CA GLU A 63 10.39 15.22 -11.58
C GLU A 63 9.59 14.30 -12.51
N ASN A 64 10.10 13.09 -12.80
CA ASN A 64 9.53 12.15 -13.78
C ASN A 64 9.07 10.84 -13.12
N PRO A 65 7.84 10.77 -12.59
CA PRO A 65 7.34 9.57 -11.90
C PRO A 65 7.43 8.29 -12.74
N GLU A 66 7.23 8.39 -14.07
CA GLU A 66 7.32 7.26 -14.99
C GLU A 66 8.69 6.54 -15.03
N ASP A 67 9.76 7.19 -14.59
CA ASP A 67 11.10 6.57 -14.54
C ASP A 67 11.24 5.61 -13.35
N HIS A 68 10.38 5.73 -12.33
CA HIS A 68 10.54 5.04 -11.06
C HIS A 68 9.55 3.88 -10.87
N PRO A 69 10.03 2.63 -10.73
CA PRO A 69 9.16 1.45 -10.60
C PRO A 69 8.35 1.43 -9.31
N VAL A 70 8.79 2.20 -8.31
CA VAL A 70 8.05 2.52 -7.09
C VAL A 70 7.99 4.03 -6.98
N TRP A 71 6.81 4.59 -6.75
CA TRP A 71 6.61 6.04 -6.61
C TRP A 71 6.00 6.39 -5.26
N ILE A 72 6.58 7.35 -4.53
CA ILE A 72 6.09 7.79 -3.22
C ILE A 72 5.56 9.22 -3.34
N THR A 73 4.31 9.45 -2.92
CA THR A 73 3.61 10.72 -3.21
C THR A 73 2.52 11.07 -2.19
N GLN A 74 2.26 12.37 -2.01
CA GLN A 74 1.07 12.92 -1.34
C GLN A 74 -0.20 12.70 -2.16
N GLU A 75 -0.07 12.60 -3.49
CA GLU A 75 -1.23 12.48 -4.38
C GLU A 75 -1.85 11.07 -4.33
N CYS A 76 -3.17 11.00 -4.49
CA CYS A 76 -3.89 9.75 -4.76
C CYS A 76 -4.04 9.53 -6.28
N ALA A 77 -2.94 9.58 -7.02
CA ALA A 77 -2.94 9.49 -8.48
C ALA A 77 -1.88 8.51 -9.02
N ASN A 78 -2.19 7.82 -10.12
CA ASN A 78 -1.25 6.91 -10.77
C ASN A 78 -0.33 7.65 -11.76
N ARG A 79 0.75 8.22 -11.22
CA ARG A 79 1.73 8.98 -12.03
C ARG A 79 2.79 8.08 -12.70
N ASN A 80 3.12 6.93 -12.13
CA ASN A 80 4.21 6.06 -12.62
C ASN A 80 3.74 4.83 -13.40
N HIS A 81 2.49 4.84 -13.89
CA HIS A 81 1.86 3.74 -14.62
C HIS A 81 1.89 2.40 -13.88
N SER A 82 1.72 2.44 -12.55
CA SER A 82 1.80 1.25 -11.72
C SER A 82 0.53 0.43 -11.68
N GLN A 83 0.69 -0.87 -11.44
CA GLN A 83 -0.44 -1.79 -11.30
C GLN A 83 -0.99 -1.81 -9.88
N TYR A 84 -0.17 -1.44 -8.90
CA TYR A 84 -0.51 -1.51 -7.48
C TYR A 84 -0.56 -0.11 -6.85
N GLY A 85 -1.70 0.26 -6.29
CA GLY A 85 -1.83 1.41 -5.39
C GLY A 85 -1.71 0.94 -3.93
N ILE A 86 -0.85 1.58 -3.14
CA ILE A 86 -0.61 1.23 -1.75
C ILE A 86 -0.95 2.41 -0.83
N PHE A 87 -1.80 2.15 0.15
CA PHE A 87 -2.04 3.04 1.28
C PHE A 87 -1.41 2.47 2.54
N THR A 88 -0.69 3.30 3.30
CA THR A 88 -0.07 2.94 4.58
C THR A 88 -0.72 3.61 5.79
N ASN A 89 -1.79 4.38 5.55
CA ASN A 89 -2.54 5.15 6.52
C ASN A 89 -4.02 5.16 6.14
N CYS A 90 -4.89 5.64 7.03
CA CYS A 90 -6.25 5.99 6.67
C CYS A 90 -6.25 7.09 5.59
N VAL A 91 -7.17 7.00 4.62
CA VAL A 91 -7.32 7.98 3.55
C VAL A 91 -8.76 8.47 3.47
N ASN A 92 -8.93 9.72 3.03
CA ASN A 92 -10.25 10.16 2.60
C ASN A 92 -10.61 9.41 1.30
N THR A 93 -11.61 8.56 1.36
CA THR A 93 -11.99 7.70 0.23
C THR A 93 -12.71 8.43 -0.90
N ASP A 94 -13.17 9.67 -0.66
CA ASP A 94 -13.86 10.47 -1.67
C ASP A 94 -12.91 10.95 -2.78
N VAL A 95 -11.60 11.00 -2.50
CA VAL A 95 -10.57 11.40 -3.47
C VAL A 95 -9.90 10.20 -4.16
N VAL A 96 -10.35 8.98 -3.85
CA VAL A 96 -9.75 7.74 -4.39
C VAL A 96 -10.45 7.32 -5.67
N ASP A 97 -9.75 7.44 -6.79
CA ASP A 97 -10.14 6.79 -8.05
C ASP A 97 -9.72 5.31 -8.02
N ILE A 98 -10.67 4.41 -7.76
CA ILE A 98 -10.40 2.98 -7.66
C ILE A 98 -9.90 2.35 -8.96
N ASP A 99 -10.20 2.95 -10.11
CA ASP A 99 -9.83 2.45 -11.42
C ASP A 99 -8.41 2.87 -11.83
N ALA A 100 -7.79 3.79 -11.07
CA ALA A 100 -6.42 4.25 -11.30
C ALA A 100 -5.37 3.13 -11.19
N PHE A 101 -5.67 2.05 -10.46
CA PHE A 101 -4.78 0.90 -10.27
C PHE A 101 -5.54 -0.42 -10.41
N SER A 102 -4.86 -1.46 -10.91
CA SER A 102 -5.46 -2.78 -11.08
C SER A 102 -5.59 -3.57 -9.78
N CYS A 103 -4.79 -3.22 -8.76
CA CYS A 103 -4.81 -3.87 -7.46
C CYS A 103 -4.49 -2.86 -6.36
N TRP A 104 -5.24 -2.91 -5.27
CA TRP A 104 -5.05 -2.03 -4.12
C TRP A 104 -4.55 -2.82 -2.91
N ILE A 105 -3.54 -2.26 -2.23
CA ILE A 105 -3.03 -2.78 -0.98
C ILE A 105 -3.19 -1.69 0.07
N TRP A 106 -4.02 -1.94 1.07
CA TRP A 106 -4.14 -1.05 2.21
C TRP A 106 -3.50 -1.71 3.42
N MET A 107 -2.50 -1.07 4.02
CA MET A 107 -1.84 -1.48 5.25
C MET A 107 -2.32 -0.58 6.38
N LEU A 108 -2.86 -1.17 7.44
CA LEU A 108 -3.40 -0.49 8.61
C LEU A 108 -2.88 -1.18 9.87
N GLU A 109 -2.72 -0.44 10.95
CA GLU A 109 -2.20 -0.98 12.21
C GLU A 109 -3.33 -1.43 13.16
N THR A 110 -3.02 -2.30 14.11
CA THR A 110 -3.95 -2.86 15.11
C THR A 110 -4.66 -1.82 15.96
N GLU A 111 -3.99 -0.70 16.15
CA GLU A 111 -4.41 0.42 16.96
C GLU A 111 -5.39 1.32 16.19
N GLU A 112 -5.45 1.20 14.85
CA GLU A 112 -6.26 2.03 13.96
C GLU A 112 -7.62 1.37 13.61
N ILE A 113 -8.36 0.92 14.63
CA ILE A 113 -9.61 0.15 14.46
C ILE A 113 -10.61 0.90 13.55
N GLN A 114 -10.78 2.22 13.74
CA GLN A 114 -11.68 3.03 12.93
C GLN A 114 -11.24 3.11 11.46
N ALA A 115 -9.93 3.22 11.21
CA ALA A 115 -9.40 3.22 9.85
C ALA A 115 -9.65 1.87 9.17
N PHE A 116 -9.52 0.76 9.93
CA PHE A 116 -9.80 -0.58 9.45
C PHE A 116 -11.28 -0.77 9.10
N GLU A 117 -12.19 -0.40 10.01
CA GLU A 117 -13.63 -0.45 9.74
C GLU A 117 -14.00 0.39 8.51
N HIS A 118 -13.47 1.61 8.42
CA HIS A 118 -13.67 2.50 7.28
C HIS A 118 -13.17 1.87 5.97
N ALA A 119 -11.98 1.29 5.98
CA ALA A 119 -11.39 0.62 4.84
C ALA A 119 -12.18 -0.61 4.39
N VAL A 120 -12.72 -1.38 5.35
CA VAL A 120 -13.58 -2.54 5.06
C VAL A 120 -14.90 -2.10 4.47
N LEU A 121 -15.54 -1.06 5.02
CA LEU A 121 -16.78 -0.49 4.48
C LEU A 121 -16.59 0.05 3.06
N PHE A 122 -15.50 0.81 2.83
CA PHE A 122 -15.13 1.27 1.49
C PHE A 122 -14.89 0.10 0.53
N SER A 123 -14.22 -0.95 0.99
CA SER A 123 -14.01 -2.14 0.16
C SER A 123 -15.33 -2.84 -0.17
N LYS A 124 -16.29 -2.92 0.77
CA LYS A 124 -17.61 -3.54 0.54
C LYS A 124 -18.50 -2.73 -0.41
N SER A 125 -18.34 -1.41 -0.47
CA SER A 125 -19.17 -0.52 -1.30
C SER A 125 -18.76 -0.46 -2.77
N ARG A 126 -17.66 -1.12 -3.18
CA ARG A 126 -17.13 -1.09 -4.56
C ARG A 126 -17.10 -2.48 -5.17
N LYS A 127 -17.18 -2.55 -6.50
CA LYS A 127 -17.12 -3.79 -7.28
C LYS A 127 -15.66 -4.19 -7.56
N TRP A 128 -15.04 -4.88 -6.62
CA TRP A 128 -13.72 -5.47 -6.82
C TRP A 128 -13.84 -6.82 -7.51
N LYS A 129 -12.85 -7.16 -8.34
CA LYS A 129 -12.73 -8.54 -8.85
C LYS A 129 -12.53 -9.52 -7.71
N GLU A 130 -11.57 -9.24 -6.83
CA GLU A 130 -11.24 -10.02 -5.63
C GLU A 130 -10.61 -9.09 -4.58
N SER A 131 -10.91 -9.26 -3.28
CA SER A 131 -10.25 -8.48 -2.22
C SER A 131 -10.18 -9.26 -0.90
N TRP A 132 -9.04 -9.21 -0.21
CA TRP A 132 -8.80 -10.02 1.01
C TRP A 132 -8.18 -9.21 2.14
N ILE A 133 -8.42 -9.70 3.36
CA ILE A 133 -7.77 -9.21 4.58
C ILE A 133 -6.73 -10.23 5.03
N TRP A 134 -5.50 -9.76 5.25
CA TRP A 134 -4.40 -10.50 5.85
C TRP A 134 -4.12 -9.94 7.24
N LYS A 135 -4.03 -10.78 8.26
CA LYS A 135 -3.69 -10.36 9.63
C LYS A 135 -2.46 -11.10 10.11
N TYR A 136 -1.63 -10.42 10.89
CA TYR A 136 -0.51 -11.07 11.55
C TYR A 136 -0.92 -11.58 12.94
N HIS A 137 -1.01 -12.89 13.08
CA HIS A 137 -1.44 -13.58 14.30
C HIS A 137 -0.59 -14.83 14.53
N ASN A 138 -0.30 -15.20 15.78
CA ASN A 138 0.52 -16.37 16.12
C ASN A 138 1.87 -16.49 15.36
N LYS A 139 2.53 -15.36 15.11
CA LYS A 139 3.78 -15.24 14.33
C LYS A 139 3.67 -15.66 12.86
N GLN A 140 2.46 -15.67 12.30
CA GLN A 140 2.18 -16.02 10.91
C GLN A 140 1.20 -15.02 10.28
N TRP A 141 1.26 -14.88 8.96
CA TRP A 141 0.26 -14.13 8.21
C TRP A 141 -0.89 -15.07 7.85
N GLU A 142 -2.08 -14.74 8.34
CA GLU A 142 -3.30 -15.52 8.11
C GLU A 142 -4.26 -14.70 7.23
N LYS A 143 -4.87 -15.37 6.26
CA LYS A 143 -5.90 -14.79 5.40
C LYS A 143 -7.26 -15.01 6.08
N GLU A 144 -7.95 -13.94 6.44
CA GLU A 144 -9.13 -14.05 7.31
C GLU A 144 -10.46 -13.87 6.60
N GLU A 145 -10.63 -12.81 5.80
CA GLU A 145 -11.91 -12.50 5.16
C GLU A 145 -11.71 -12.24 3.66
N TRP A 146 -12.59 -12.83 2.85
CA TRP A 146 -12.77 -12.45 1.46
C TRP A 146 -13.90 -11.42 1.40
N ILE A 147 -13.55 -10.18 1.04
CA ILE A 147 -14.53 -9.11 0.89
C ILE A 147 -15.10 -9.21 -0.53
N THR A 148 -16.36 -9.64 -0.62
CA THR A 148 -17.14 -9.61 -1.87
C THR A 148 -17.95 -8.32 -1.92
N SER A 149 -17.99 -7.67 -3.10
CA SER A 149 -18.97 -6.62 -3.33
C SER A 149 -20.37 -7.22 -3.23
N SER A 150 -21.28 -6.60 -2.50
CA SER A 150 -22.70 -6.97 -2.56
C SER A 150 -23.18 -6.80 -4.00
N SER A 151 -23.52 -7.92 -4.66
CA SER A 151 -24.19 -7.88 -5.95
C SER A 151 -25.64 -7.45 -5.71
N GLU A 152 -25.96 -6.20 -6.07
CA GLU A 152 -27.31 -5.83 -6.50
C GLU A 152 -27.54 -6.26 -7.95
#